data_AF-A0A553ANB4-F1
#
_entry.id   AF-A0A553ANB4-F1
#
_cell.length_a   1.000
_cell.length_b   1.000
_cell.length_c   1.000
_cell.angle_alpha   90.00
_cell.angle_beta   90.00
_cell.angle_gamma   90.00
#
_symmetry.space_group_name_H-M   'P 1'
#
loop_
_entity.id
_entity.type
_entity.pdbx_description
1 polymer ?
#
loop_
_entity_poly.entity_id
_entity_poly.type
_entity_poly.pdbx_seq_one_letter_code
_entity_poly.pdbx_strand_id
1 'polypeptide(L)'
;MKEIERKFLVDGPVPQGLSAWPILQGYLTTATDSVEIRLRREGDDHSLTLKSDGGLIRDEREITIGSAEFDMLWPATKGRRVEKTRHRGTLPGGQPFELDVFSGDLAPLMLVEVEFPSEEVALSFLPPSWFGKEVTEDKRFKNRALALFRP
;
A
#
# COMPACT_ATOMS: atom_id res chain seq x y z
N MET A 1 17.64 1.03 -6.70
CA MET A 1 17.00 0.24 -7.77
C MET A 1 15.52 0.60 -7.72
N LYS A 2 14.85 0.83 -8.86
CA LYS A 2 13.44 1.21 -8.87
C LYS A 2 12.61 -0.08 -8.91
N GLU A 3 11.67 -0.24 -8.01
CA GLU A 3 10.72 -1.36 -8.03
C GLU A 3 9.81 -1.25 -9.26
N ILE A 4 9.48 -2.40 -9.88
CA ILE A 4 8.59 -2.49 -11.04
C ILE A 4 7.39 -3.30 -10.60
N GLU A 5 6.22 -2.66 -10.57
CA GLU A 5 4.99 -3.23 -10.03
C GLU A 5 3.79 -2.93 -10.94
N ARG A 6 2.80 -3.83 -10.93
CA ARG A 6 1.47 -3.58 -11.51
C ARG A 6 0.41 -3.83 -10.47
N LYS A 7 -0.64 -2.99 -10.47
CA LYS A 7 -1.71 -3.01 -9.46
C LYS A 7 -3.07 -3.23 -10.10
N PHE A 8 -3.88 -4.09 -9.51
CA PHE A 8 -5.20 -4.46 -10.02
C PHE A 8 -6.25 -4.46 -8.92
N LEU A 9 -7.50 -4.22 -9.29
CA LEU A 9 -8.65 -4.59 -8.46
C LEU A 9 -8.74 -6.12 -8.35
N VAL A 10 -9.59 -6.59 -7.46
CA VAL A 10 -9.87 -8.03 -7.29
C VAL A 10 -11.36 -8.26 -7.47
N ASP A 11 -11.72 -8.98 -8.53
CA ASP A 11 -13.11 -9.25 -8.91
C ASP A 11 -13.49 -10.73 -8.70
N GLY A 12 -12.50 -11.59 -8.41
CA GLY A 12 -12.70 -13.03 -8.20
C GLY A 12 -12.39 -13.50 -6.77
N PRO A 13 -12.50 -14.82 -6.53
CA PRO A 13 -12.22 -15.40 -5.22
C PRO A 13 -10.72 -15.32 -4.91
N VAL A 14 -10.41 -14.74 -3.75
CA VAL A 14 -9.04 -14.64 -3.21
C VAL A 14 -8.45 -16.04 -2.93
N PRO A 15 -7.17 -16.29 -3.25
CA PRO A 15 -6.51 -17.54 -2.89
C PRO A 15 -6.52 -17.81 -1.38
N GLN A 16 -6.75 -19.07 -0.99
CA GLN A 16 -6.76 -19.47 0.43
C GLN A 16 -5.36 -19.82 0.95
N GLY A 17 -5.21 -19.85 2.28
CA GLY A 17 -3.97 -20.29 2.93
C GLY A 17 -2.82 -19.28 2.87
N LEU A 18 -3.10 -18.04 2.49
CA LEU A 18 -2.11 -16.97 2.50
C LEU A 18 -1.91 -16.45 3.93
N SER A 19 -0.64 -16.22 4.30
CA SER A 19 -0.30 -15.49 5.51
C SER A 19 -0.91 -14.09 5.48
N ALA A 20 -1.29 -13.57 6.64
CA ALA A 20 -2.03 -12.32 6.79
C ALA A 20 -1.33 -11.39 7.79
N TRP A 21 -1.16 -10.13 7.42
CA TRP A 21 -0.57 -9.10 8.26
C TRP A 21 -1.53 -7.91 8.37
N PRO A 22 -2.00 -7.57 9.58
CA PRO A 22 -2.75 -6.35 9.78
C PRO A 22 -1.83 -5.15 9.60
N ILE A 23 -2.28 -4.18 8.81
CA ILE A 23 -1.56 -2.95 8.54
C ILE A 23 -2.45 -1.76 8.92
N LEU A 24 -1.90 -0.93 9.80
CA LEU A 24 -2.43 0.40 10.09
C LEU A 24 -1.45 1.42 9.54
N GLN A 25 -1.93 2.40 8.82
CA GLN A 25 -1.11 3.51 8.40
C GLN A 25 -1.91 4.81 8.33
N GLY A 26 -1.22 5.91 8.57
CA GLY A 26 -1.86 7.20 8.62
C GLY A 26 -0.89 8.34 8.38
N TYR A 27 -1.42 9.43 7.86
CA TYR A 27 -0.64 10.59 7.47
C TYR A 27 -0.77 11.71 8.50
N LEU A 28 0.37 12.18 9.01
CA LEU A 28 0.45 13.33 9.91
C LEU A 28 0.32 14.65 9.14
N THR A 29 0.67 14.64 7.85
CA THR A 29 0.55 15.80 6.96
C THR A 29 -0.64 15.68 6.02
N THR A 30 -1.00 16.81 5.42
CA THR A 30 -2.10 17.00 4.48
C THR A 30 -1.59 17.06 3.04
N ALA A 31 -2.51 17.10 2.06
CA ALA A 31 -2.19 17.21 0.64
C ALA A 31 -1.36 18.47 0.29
N THR A 32 -1.51 19.54 1.07
CA THR A 32 -0.93 20.87 0.81
C THR A 32 0.42 21.09 1.48
N ASP A 33 0.84 20.20 2.38
CA ASP A 33 2.14 20.31 3.04
C ASP A 33 3.27 19.95 2.07
N SER A 34 4.42 20.59 2.23
CA SER A 34 5.62 20.37 1.41
C SER A 34 6.28 19.00 1.61
N VAL A 35 5.86 18.27 2.65
CA VAL A 35 6.34 16.95 2.99
C VAL A 35 5.18 16.00 3.32
N GLU A 36 5.36 14.73 2.98
CA GLU A 36 4.52 13.63 3.39
C GLU A 36 5.15 12.95 4.60
N ILE A 37 4.46 12.92 5.74
CA ILE A 37 4.88 12.13 6.90
C ILE A 37 3.84 11.05 7.15
N ARG A 38 4.27 9.78 7.08
CA ARG A 38 3.44 8.60 7.24
C ARG A 38 3.89 7.78 8.44
N LEU A 39 2.96 7.49 9.34
CA LEU A 39 3.10 6.45 10.34
C LEU A 39 2.57 5.13 9.78
N ARG A 40 3.26 4.03 10.05
CA ARG A 40 2.85 2.70 9.65
C ARG A 40 3.13 1.69 10.76
N ARG A 41 2.19 0.76 10.95
CA ARG A 41 2.35 -0.47 11.71
C ARG A 41 2.00 -1.64 10.81
N GLU A 42 2.88 -2.62 10.70
CA GLU A 42 2.63 -3.90 10.03
C GLU A 42 2.98 -5.02 11.02
N GLY A 43 1.97 -5.76 11.50
CA GLY A 43 2.19 -6.66 12.63
C GLY A 43 2.74 -5.90 13.84
N ASP A 44 3.93 -6.30 14.31
CA ASP A 44 4.64 -5.70 15.45
C ASP A 44 5.66 -4.62 15.03
N ASP A 45 5.91 -4.46 13.72
CA ASP A 45 6.87 -3.49 13.20
C ASP A 45 6.21 -2.12 13.02
N HIS A 46 6.90 -1.07 13.46
CA HIS A 46 6.41 0.31 13.38
C HIS A 46 7.44 1.20 12.69
N SER A 47 6.98 2.07 11.79
CA SER A 47 7.84 3.01 11.09
C SER A 47 7.23 4.40 10.94
N LEU A 48 8.11 5.38 10.80
CA LEU A 48 7.81 6.74 10.38
C LEU A 48 8.59 7.02 9.10
N THR A 49 7.86 7.27 8.01
CA THR A 49 8.42 7.64 6.72
C THR A 49 8.21 9.14 6.49
N LEU A 50 9.27 9.85 6.10
CA LEU A 50 9.21 11.21 5.57
C LEU A 50 9.56 11.18 4.09
N LYS A 51 8.68 11.74 3.24
CA LYS A 51 8.94 11.97 1.82
C LYS A 51 8.84 13.47 1.55
N SER A 52 9.88 14.08 1.02
CA SER A 52 9.82 15.49 0.60
C SER A 52 9.57 15.59 -0.91
N ASP A 53 8.74 16.56 -1.30
CA ASP A 53 8.61 16.95 -2.71
C ASP A 53 9.87 17.75 -3.12
N GLY A 54 10.96 17.03 -3.41
CA GLY A 54 12.11 17.56 -4.11
C GLY A 54 11.92 17.38 -5.62
N GLY A 55 12.11 18.44 -6.41
CA GLY A 55 11.83 18.48 -7.85
C GLY A 55 12.21 17.20 -8.64
N LEU A 56 13.49 17.04 -9.01
CA LEU A 56 13.95 15.88 -9.80
C LEU A 56 14.30 14.65 -8.92
N ILE A 57 14.53 14.87 -7.62
CA ILE A 57 14.96 13.85 -6.65
C ILE A 57 14.03 13.93 -5.44
N ARG A 58 13.26 12.86 -5.24
CA ARG A 58 12.45 12.67 -4.04
C ARG A 58 13.32 12.02 -2.96
N ASP A 59 13.56 12.74 -1.87
CA ASP A 59 14.18 12.16 -0.68
C ASP A 59 13.10 11.43 0.12
N GLU A 60 13.27 10.12 0.27
CA GLU A 60 12.49 9.27 1.17
C GLU A 60 13.41 8.81 2.30
N ARG A 61 12.99 9.07 3.54
CA ARG A 61 13.70 8.65 4.75
C ARG A 61 12.73 7.89 5.62
N GLU A 62 13.07 6.66 5.96
CA GLU A 62 12.29 5.84 6.87
C GLU A 62 13.10 5.52 8.11
N ILE A 63 12.45 5.61 9.26
CA ILE A 63 12.99 5.17 10.55
C ILE A 63 12.04 4.17 11.20
N THR A 64 12.61 3.16 11.84
CA THR A 64 11.88 2.31 12.79
C THR A 64 11.60 3.13 14.05
N ILE A 65 10.39 3.00 14.58
CA ILE A 65 9.98 3.61 15.85
C ILE A 65 9.44 2.53 16.80
N GLY A 66 9.36 2.82 18.09
CA GLY A 66 8.72 1.96 19.08
C GLY A 66 7.19 2.05 19.02
N SER A 67 6.52 1.02 19.54
CA SER A 67 5.05 0.99 19.65
C SER A 67 4.49 2.16 20.45
N ALA A 68 5.15 2.55 21.54
CA ALA A 68 4.74 3.69 22.37
C ALA A 68 4.80 5.03 21.61
N GLU A 69 5.79 5.21 20.74
CA GLU A 69 5.91 6.42 19.90
C GLU A 69 4.82 6.43 18.83
N PHE A 70 4.56 5.28 18.21
CA PHE A 70 3.45 5.13 17.27
C PHE A 70 2.11 5.46 17.92
N ASP A 71 1.80 4.87 19.07
CA ASP A 71 0.54 5.07 19.77
C ASP A 71 0.35 6.52 20.23
N MET A 72 1.44 7.19 20.61
CA MET A 72 1.43 8.61 20.96
C MET A 72 1.07 9.50 19.76
N LEU A 73 1.61 9.20 18.58
CA LEU A 73 1.42 10.02 17.37
C LEU A 73 0.17 9.63 16.57
N TRP A 74 -0.31 8.38 16.70
CA TRP A 74 -1.41 7.84 15.92
C TRP A 74 -2.69 8.69 15.95
N PRO A 75 -3.15 9.26 17.10
CA PRO A 75 -4.34 10.11 17.12
C PRO A 75 -4.30 11.28 16.13
N ALA A 76 -3.11 11.82 15.84
CA ALA A 76 -2.93 12.93 14.91
C ALA A 76 -3.13 12.54 13.42
N THR A 77 -3.27 11.25 13.10
CA THR A 77 -3.58 10.78 11.74
C THR A 77 -5.08 10.65 11.46
N LYS A 78 -5.95 10.94 12.46
CA LYS A 78 -7.41 10.84 12.30
C LYS A 78 -7.89 11.62 11.07
N GLY A 79 -8.73 10.99 10.26
CA GLY A 79 -9.18 11.58 9.00
C GLY A 79 -8.24 11.34 7.81
N ARG A 80 -7.11 10.64 8.00
CA ARG A 80 -6.09 10.39 6.97
C ARG A 80 -5.46 9.01 7.15
N ARG A 81 -6.28 7.96 7.26
CA ARG A 81 -5.84 6.59 7.58
C ARG A 81 -6.23 5.60 6.50
N VAL A 82 -5.41 4.57 6.37
CA VAL A 82 -5.72 3.33 5.66
C VAL A 82 -5.53 2.19 6.64
N GLU A 83 -6.54 1.35 6.74
CA GLU A 83 -6.53 0.14 7.56
C GLU A 83 -6.83 -1.03 6.63
N LYS A 84 -5.96 -2.04 6.62
CA LYS A 84 -6.04 -3.18 5.70
C LYS A 84 -5.41 -4.42 6.30
N THR A 85 -5.78 -5.58 5.77
CA THR A 85 -5.04 -6.82 5.96
C THR A 85 -4.31 -7.13 4.66
N ARG A 86 -2.98 -7.25 4.73
CA ARG A 86 -2.16 -7.64 3.60
C ARG A 86 -1.89 -9.13 3.64
N HIS A 87 -2.15 -9.79 2.53
CA HIS A 87 -1.75 -11.16 2.27
C HIS A 87 -0.58 -11.17 1.30
N ARG A 88 0.35 -12.09 1.49
CA ARG A 88 1.47 -12.30 0.57
C ARG A 88 1.41 -13.69 -0.02
N GLY A 89 1.76 -13.82 -1.28
CA GLY A 89 1.83 -15.10 -1.97
C GLY A 89 2.70 -15.03 -3.21
N THR A 90 2.74 -16.16 -3.92
CA THR A 90 3.43 -16.28 -5.20
C THR A 90 2.45 -16.82 -6.22
N LEU A 91 2.37 -16.17 -7.38
CA LEU A 91 1.56 -16.64 -8.50
C LEU A 91 2.17 -17.94 -9.09
N PRO A 92 1.40 -18.75 -9.83
CA PRO A 92 1.95 -19.95 -10.49
C PRO A 92 3.15 -19.67 -11.41
N GLY A 93 3.24 -18.46 -11.97
CA GLY A 93 4.38 -18.00 -12.78
C GLY A 93 5.62 -17.57 -11.98
N GLY A 94 5.60 -17.67 -10.65
CA GLY A 94 6.71 -17.33 -9.76
C GLY A 94 6.76 -15.88 -9.29
N GLN A 95 5.88 -15.00 -9.78
CA GLN A 95 5.85 -13.60 -9.38
C GLN A 95 5.28 -13.47 -7.95
N PRO A 96 5.95 -12.76 -7.04
CA PRO A 96 5.38 -12.45 -5.74
C PRO A 96 4.24 -11.43 -5.90
N PHE A 97 3.26 -11.53 -5.03
CA PHE A 97 2.17 -10.57 -4.97
C PHE A 97 1.80 -10.22 -3.54
N GLU A 98 1.31 -8.99 -3.37
CA GLU A 98 0.69 -8.50 -2.15
C GLU A 98 -0.78 -8.22 -2.44
N LEU A 99 -1.66 -8.88 -1.69
CA LEU A 99 -3.10 -8.69 -1.77
C LEU A 99 -3.59 -7.94 -0.53
N ASP A 100 -4.11 -6.74 -0.72
CA ASP A 100 -4.67 -5.90 0.31
C ASP A 100 -6.20 -6.01 0.36
N VAL A 101 -6.73 -6.38 1.53
CA VAL A 101 -8.14 -6.32 1.86
C VAL A 101 -8.38 -5.13 2.78
N PHE A 102 -9.04 -4.09 2.28
CA PHE A 102 -9.24 -2.85 3.01
C PHE A 102 -10.44 -2.93 3.97
N SER A 103 -10.35 -2.21 5.08
CA SER A 103 -11.36 -2.16 6.14
C SER A 103 -11.93 -0.75 6.32
N GLY A 104 -13.02 -0.64 7.10
CA GLY A 104 -13.66 0.65 7.39
C GLY A 104 -14.27 1.30 6.15
N ASP A 105 -14.07 2.61 6.00
CA ASP A 105 -14.61 3.41 4.88
C ASP A 105 -14.16 2.93 3.49
N LEU A 106 -13.05 2.19 3.42
CA LEU A 106 -12.52 1.65 2.17
C LEU A 106 -13.06 0.26 1.86
N ALA A 107 -13.76 -0.41 2.78
CA ALA A 107 -14.43 -1.67 2.46
C ALA A 107 -15.53 -1.43 1.40
N PRO A 108 -15.72 -2.34 0.42
CA PRO A 108 -15.12 -3.67 0.28
C PRO A 108 -13.90 -3.71 -0.65
N LEU A 109 -13.14 -2.62 -0.79
CA LEU A 109 -12.02 -2.55 -1.73
C LEU A 109 -10.98 -3.65 -1.47
N MET A 110 -10.53 -4.27 -2.55
CA MET A 110 -9.39 -5.17 -2.57
C MET A 110 -8.45 -4.78 -3.71
N LEU A 111 -7.15 -4.81 -3.45
CA LEU A 111 -6.11 -4.53 -4.44
C LEU A 111 -5.05 -5.61 -4.41
N VAL A 112 -4.58 -6.03 -5.58
CA VAL A 112 -3.40 -6.88 -5.71
C VAL A 112 -2.30 -6.13 -6.43
N GLU A 113 -1.12 -6.10 -5.82
CA GLU A 113 0.13 -5.61 -6.39
C GLU A 113 1.02 -6.80 -6.71
N VAL A 114 1.58 -6.83 -7.92
CA VAL A 114 2.52 -7.87 -8.36
C VAL A 114 3.85 -7.20 -8.68
N GLU A 115 4.94 -7.74 -8.13
CA GLU A 115 6.28 -7.23 -8.38
C GLU A 115 6.95 -8.00 -9.51
N PHE A 116 7.77 -7.29 -10.29
CA PHE A 116 8.47 -7.83 -11.45
C PHE A 116 9.96 -7.52 -11.38
N PRO A 117 10.82 -8.46 -11.81
CA PRO A 117 12.27 -8.25 -11.84
C PRO A 117 12.71 -7.34 -13.00
N SER A 118 11.87 -7.17 -14.03
CA SER A 118 12.16 -6.30 -15.17
C SER A 118 10.86 -5.80 -15.82
N GLU A 119 10.98 -4.71 -16.59
CA GLU A 119 9.88 -4.12 -17.34
C GLU A 119 9.36 -5.08 -18.42
N GLU A 120 10.25 -5.83 -19.07
CA GLU A 120 9.88 -6.83 -20.07
C GLU A 120 9.00 -7.95 -19.49
N VAL A 121 9.31 -8.42 -18.28
CA VAL A 121 8.47 -9.40 -17.57
C VAL A 121 7.13 -8.77 -17.17
N ALA A 122 7.12 -7.51 -16.72
CA ALA A 122 5.89 -6.81 -16.37
C ALA A 122 4.95 -6.61 -17.58
N LEU A 123 5.49 -6.27 -18.75
CA LEU A 123 4.74 -6.04 -19.99
C LEU A 123 4.17 -7.33 -20.59
N SER A 124 4.86 -8.45 -20.41
CA SER A 124 4.40 -9.77 -20.87
C SER A 124 3.48 -10.48 -19.87
N PHE A 125 3.28 -9.92 -18.67
CA PHE A 125 2.47 -10.53 -17.63
C PHE A 125 0.98 -10.55 -17.99
N LEU A 126 0.41 -11.76 -17.93
CA LEU A 126 -1.02 -12.02 -18.10
C LEU A 126 -1.67 -12.22 -16.72
N PRO A 127 -2.57 -11.32 -16.29
CA PRO A 127 -3.20 -11.42 -14.98
C PRO A 127 -4.13 -12.65 -14.90
N PRO A 128 -4.11 -13.40 -13.78
CA PRO A 128 -5.05 -14.49 -13.52
C PRO A 128 -6.52 -14.04 -13.52
N SER A 129 -7.46 -14.96 -13.68
CA SER A 129 -8.90 -14.66 -13.79
C SER A 129 -9.53 -13.97 -12.58
N TRP A 130 -8.90 -14.04 -11.40
CA TRP A 130 -9.39 -13.38 -10.19
C TRP A 130 -8.96 -11.91 -10.09
N PHE A 131 -8.00 -11.49 -10.91
CA PHE A 131 -7.63 -10.09 -11.03
C PHE A 131 -8.72 -9.34 -11.79
N GLY A 132 -9.07 -8.17 -11.29
CA GLY A 132 -9.96 -7.23 -11.94
C GLY A 132 -9.21 -6.22 -12.80
N LYS A 133 -9.80 -5.04 -12.95
CA LYS A 133 -9.23 -3.93 -13.72
C LYS A 133 -7.85 -3.51 -13.20
N GLU A 134 -6.90 -3.29 -14.11
CA GLU A 134 -5.62 -2.66 -13.79
C GLU A 134 -5.79 -1.18 -13.41
N VAL A 135 -5.16 -0.79 -12.30
CA VAL A 135 -5.22 0.55 -11.68
C VAL A 135 -3.82 1.10 -11.37
N THR A 136 -2.77 0.54 -11.95
CA THR A 136 -1.36 0.94 -11.76
C THR A 136 -1.16 2.46 -11.85
N GLU A 137 -1.71 3.09 -12.89
CA GLU A 137 -1.60 4.53 -13.18
C GLU A 137 -2.75 5.37 -12.61
N ASP A 138 -3.77 4.74 -12.01
CA ASP A 138 -4.92 5.46 -11.48
C ASP A 138 -4.59 6.08 -10.11
N LYS A 139 -4.46 7.41 -10.09
CA LYS A 139 -4.09 8.19 -8.90
C LYS A 139 -5.03 7.98 -7.72
N ARG A 140 -6.29 7.58 -7.96
CA ARG A 140 -7.28 7.33 -6.90
C ARG A 140 -6.93 6.12 -6.03
N PHE A 141 -6.19 5.15 -6.58
CA PHE A 141 -5.76 3.92 -5.88
C PHE A 141 -4.33 4.02 -5.34
N LYS A 142 -3.74 5.23 -5.33
CA LYS A 142 -2.49 5.48 -4.60
C LYS A 142 -2.79 5.62 -3.11
N ASN A 143 -1.87 5.15 -2.27
CA ASN A 143 -2.08 5.00 -0.82
C ASN A 143 -2.52 6.30 -0.12
N ARG A 144 -1.91 7.44 -0.47
CA ARG A 144 -2.29 8.76 0.07
C ARG A 144 -3.72 9.14 -0.33
N ALA A 145 -4.11 8.89 -1.57
CA ALA A 145 -5.47 9.18 -2.04
C ALA A 145 -6.51 8.33 -1.29
N LEU A 146 -6.23 7.03 -1.11
CA LEU A 146 -7.07 6.14 -0.31
C LEU A 146 -7.20 6.61 1.15
N ALA A 147 -6.11 7.09 1.75
CA ALA A 147 -6.15 7.59 3.13
C ALA A 147 -7.07 8.81 3.32
N LEU A 148 -7.17 9.64 2.28
CA LEU A 148 -7.99 10.85 2.24
C LEU A 148 -9.42 10.58 1.77
N PHE A 149 -9.71 9.40 1.23
CA PHE A 149 -11.05 9.03 0.79
C PHE A 149 -12.04 9.11 1.95
N ARG A 150 -13.20 9.71 1.70
CA ARG A 150 -14.34 9.73 2.62
C ARG A 150 -15.59 9.33 1.83
N PRO A 151 -16.45 8.46 2.40
CA PRO A 151 -17.68 8.05 1.75
C PRO A 151 -18.66 9.22 1.58
#